data_AF-A0A7W0JII6-F1
#
_entry.id   AF-A0A7W0JII6-F1
#
_cell.length_a   1.000
_cell.length_b   1.000
_cell.length_c   1.000
_cell.angle_alpha   90.00
_cell.angle_beta   90.00
_cell.angle_gamma   90.00
#
_symmetry.space_group_name_H-M   'P 1'
#
loop_
_entity.id
_entity.type
_entity.pdbx_description
1 polymer ?
#
loop_
_entity_poly.entity_id
_entity_poly.type
_entity_poly.pdbx_seq_one_letter_code
_entity_poly.pdbx_strand_id
1 'polypeptide(L)'
;MQHPDGRVELRDYSTISASPLYNEDLAPVPIEKRDWTTYNYAALWISMAHCIPTYMLASGLISAGMNWWQALFTILLGNTIVLAPILLNSHPGTKYGIPFPVFARASYGTLGSNLPALMRAIVACGWFGIQTWIGGFAVFQMVKVWVPGIATLPAAFPASWGLE
;
A
#
# COMPACT_ATOMS: atom_id res chain seq x y z
N MET A 1 -24.65 -16.19 3.52
CA MET A 1 -25.87 -15.45 3.87
C MET A 1 -25.75 -14.05 3.30
N GLN A 2 -26.85 -13.49 2.84
CA GLN A 2 -26.92 -12.07 2.54
C GLN A 2 -27.53 -11.38 3.76
N HIS A 3 -26.80 -10.41 4.29
CA HIS A 3 -27.23 -9.62 5.44
C HIS A 3 -28.07 -8.41 4.98
N PRO A 4 -28.93 -7.84 5.85
CA PRO A 4 -29.80 -6.70 5.50
C PRO A 4 -29.04 -5.45 5.04
N ASP A 5 -27.77 -5.34 5.42
CA ASP A 5 -26.84 -4.27 5.03
C ASP A 5 -26.16 -4.49 3.66
N GLY A 6 -26.54 -5.56 2.95
CA GLY A 6 -26.02 -5.91 1.63
C GLY A 6 -24.69 -6.68 1.65
N ARG A 7 -24.13 -6.99 2.82
CA ARG A 7 -22.92 -7.82 2.94
C ARG A 7 -23.25 -9.29 2.68
N VAL A 8 -22.27 -10.00 2.14
CA VAL A 8 -22.41 -11.42 1.82
C VAL A 8 -21.30 -12.20 2.52
N GLU A 9 -21.71 -13.27 3.22
CA GLU A 9 -20.80 -14.26 3.80
C GLU A 9 -21.08 -15.65 3.24
N LEU A 10 -20.11 -16.55 3.35
CA LEU A 10 -20.32 -17.96 3.02
C LEU A 10 -21.07 -18.65 4.17
N ARG A 11 -22.10 -19.44 3.85
CA ARG A 11 -22.84 -20.26 4.83
C ARG A 11 -22.06 -21.49 5.28
N ASP A 12 -21.30 -22.06 4.35
CA ASP A 12 -20.59 -23.30 4.53
C ASP A 12 -19.18 -23.14 3.97
N TYR A 13 -18.20 -23.28 4.86
CA TYR A 13 -16.79 -23.22 4.52
C TYR A 13 -16.26 -24.59 4.07
N SER A 14 -16.98 -25.69 4.31
CA SER A 14 -16.55 -27.04 3.95
C SER A 14 -16.33 -27.17 2.44
N THR A 15 -17.18 -26.51 1.65
CA THR A 15 -17.18 -26.54 0.18
C THR A 15 -15.94 -25.88 -0.42
N ILE A 16 -15.37 -24.87 0.25
CA ILE A 16 -14.13 -24.23 -0.17
C ILE A 16 -12.90 -24.85 0.50
N SER A 17 -13.03 -25.38 1.72
CA SER A 17 -11.91 -26.00 2.45
C SER A 17 -11.34 -27.25 1.76
N ALA A 18 -12.16 -27.96 0.98
CA ALA A 18 -11.73 -29.11 0.18
C ALA A 18 -11.02 -28.70 -1.12
N SER A 19 -11.00 -27.41 -1.47
CA SER A 19 -10.37 -26.92 -2.69
C SER A 19 -8.85 -26.86 -2.53
N PRO A 20 -8.06 -27.32 -3.53
CA PRO A 20 -6.61 -27.16 -3.53
C PRO A 20 -6.14 -25.69 -3.57
N LEU A 21 -7.07 -24.74 -3.78
CA LEU A 21 -6.79 -23.30 -3.82
C LEU A 21 -7.17 -22.56 -2.52
N TYR A 22 -7.57 -23.31 -1.49
CA TYR A 22 -7.91 -22.79 -0.18
C TYR A 22 -6.64 -22.57 0.65
N ASN A 23 -6.55 -21.39 1.26
CA ASN A 23 -5.59 -21.07 2.30
C ASN A 23 -6.32 -20.22 3.35
N GLU A 24 -5.96 -20.33 4.62
CA GLU A 24 -6.57 -19.54 5.70
C GLU A 24 -6.40 -18.02 5.45
N ASP A 25 -5.23 -17.58 4.95
CA ASP A 25 -4.98 -16.17 4.61
C ASP A 25 -5.78 -15.68 3.40
N LEU A 26 -6.24 -16.61 2.54
CA LEU A 26 -7.02 -16.29 1.35
C LEU A 26 -8.53 -16.50 1.58
N ALA A 27 -8.91 -17.05 2.73
CA ALA A 27 -10.29 -17.34 3.04
C ALA A 27 -11.07 -16.03 3.24
N PRO A 28 -12.36 -15.98 2.84
CA PRO A 28 -13.19 -14.81 3.08
C PRO A 28 -13.35 -14.55 4.58
N VAL A 29 -13.12 -13.31 5.01
CA VAL A 29 -13.20 -12.93 6.42
C VAL A 29 -14.67 -12.92 6.88
N PRO A 30 -15.06 -13.73 7.89
CA PRO A 30 -16.41 -13.72 8.46
C PRO A 30 -16.77 -12.33 9.00
N ILE A 31 -18.05 -11.95 8.95
CA ILE A 31 -18.49 -10.62 9.39
C ILE A 31 -18.18 -10.39 10.88
N GLU A 32 -18.28 -11.43 11.70
CA GLU A 32 -17.93 -11.39 13.13
C GLU A 32 -16.47 -10.99 13.40
N LYS A 33 -15.57 -11.28 12.45
CA LYS A 33 -14.14 -10.92 12.53
C LYS A 33 -13.81 -9.58 11.85
N ARG A 34 -14.81 -8.85 11.34
CA ARG A 34 -14.63 -7.51 10.72
C ARG A 34 -14.84 -6.43 11.78
N ASP A 35 -13.90 -6.34 12.71
CA ASP A 35 -13.90 -5.43 13.87
C ASP A 35 -13.41 -4.00 13.55
N TRP A 36 -13.07 -3.73 12.30
CA TRP A 36 -12.57 -2.41 11.87
C TRP A 36 -13.68 -1.36 11.89
N THR A 37 -13.51 -0.37 12.76
CA THR A 37 -14.35 0.83 12.81
C THR A 37 -13.85 1.90 11.83
N THR A 38 -14.66 2.93 11.60
CA THR A 38 -14.28 4.10 10.80
C THR A 38 -13.01 4.77 11.33
N TYR A 39 -12.77 4.73 12.65
CA TYR A 39 -11.55 5.25 13.25
C TYR A 39 -10.32 4.47 12.81
N ASN A 40 -10.36 3.14 12.88
CA ASN A 40 -9.24 2.27 12.45
C ASN A 40 -8.90 2.53 10.98
N TYR A 41 -9.93 2.70 10.15
CA TYR A 41 -9.75 3.02 8.74
C TYR A 41 -9.12 4.40 8.52
N ALA A 42 -9.63 5.44 9.19
CA ALA A 42 -9.09 6.79 9.08
C ALA A 42 -7.65 6.88 9.59
N ALA A 43 -7.36 6.24 10.73
CA ALA A 43 -6.02 6.18 11.32
C ALA A 43 -5.03 5.49 10.38
N LEU A 44 -5.40 4.36 9.77
CA LEU A 44 -4.58 3.68 8.77
C LEU A 44 -4.28 4.61 7.59
N TRP A 45 -5.29 5.25 7.02
CA TRP A 45 -5.10 6.11 5.85
C TRP A 45 -4.25 7.34 6.14
N ILE A 46 -4.45 8.00 7.28
CA ILE A 46 -3.61 9.14 7.70
C ILE A 46 -2.16 8.67 7.89
N SER A 47 -1.95 7.52 8.53
CA SER A 47 -0.61 6.95 8.72
C SER A 47 0.06 6.59 7.40
N MET A 48 -0.68 6.13 6.39
CA MET A 48 -0.12 5.80 5.07
C MET A 48 0.16 7.05 4.23
N ALA A 49 -0.66 8.10 4.35
CA ALA A 49 -0.45 9.37 3.65
C ALA A 49 0.76 10.15 4.19
N HIS A 50 1.02 10.00 5.49
CA HIS A 50 2.13 10.63 6.18
C HIS A 50 3.44 9.88 5.92
N CYS A 51 4.13 10.24 4.84
CA CYS A 51 5.45 9.70 4.53
C CYS A 51 6.37 10.74 3.88
N ILE A 52 7.69 10.54 4.01
CA ILE A 52 8.73 11.43 3.46
C ILE A 52 8.58 11.67 1.95
N PRO A 53 8.28 10.66 1.12
CA PRO A 53 8.09 10.88 -0.31
C PRO A 53 6.96 11.87 -0.65
N THR A 54 5.90 11.94 0.15
CA THR A 54 4.84 12.94 -0.04
C THR A 54 5.40 14.35 0.13
N TYR A 55 6.30 14.55 1.10
CA TYR A 55 6.99 15.83 1.29
C TYR A 55 7.95 16.14 0.16
N MET A 56 8.69 15.12 -0.32
CA MET A 56 9.58 15.27 -1.47
C MET A 56 8.81 15.63 -2.76
N LEU A 57 7.62 15.06 -2.96
CA LEU A 57 6.74 15.40 -4.07
C LEU A 57 6.30 16.87 -3.99
N ALA A 58 5.86 17.32 -2.82
CA ALA A 58 5.44 18.70 -2.60
C ALA A 58 6.61 19.68 -2.82
N SER A 59 7.80 19.40 -2.26
CA SER A 59 8.98 20.23 -2.49
C SER A 59 9.42 20.21 -3.94
N GLY A 60 9.35 19.05 -4.61
CA GLY A 60 9.73 18.87 -6.01
C GLY A 60 8.85 19.68 -6.97
N LEU A 61 7.54 19.73 -6.73
CA LEU A 61 6.61 20.57 -7.51
C LEU A 61 6.93 22.06 -7.35
N ILE A 62 7.28 22.48 -6.13
CA ILE A 62 7.68 23.87 -5.87
C ILE A 62 9.01 24.18 -6.57
N SER A 63 10.00 23.29 -6.48
CA SER A 63 11.28 23.42 -7.18
C SER A 63 11.13 23.43 -8.71
N ALA A 64 10.11 22.76 -9.24
CA ALA A 64 9.78 22.79 -10.67
C ALA A 64 9.14 24.12 -11.13
N GLY A 65 8.91 25.07 -10.22
CA GLY A 65 8.42 26.42 -10.52
C GLY A 65 6.97 26.68 -10.13
N MET A 66 6.27 25.73 -9.49
CA MET A 66 4.92 25.98 -8.97
C MET A 66 4.97 26.79 -7.67
N ASN A 67 3.99 27.67 -7.47
CA ASN A 67 3.80 28.27 -6.16
C ASN A 67 3.27 27.23 -5.15
N TRP A 68 3.48 27.45 -3.84
CA TRP A 68 3.10 26.50 -2.79
C TRP A 68 1.60 26.16 -2.82
N TRP A 69 0.73 27.14 -3.11
CA TRP A 69 -0.71 26.92 -3.22
C TRP A 69 -1.10 26.15 -4.50
N GLN A 70 -0.37 26.35 -5.59
CA GLN A 70 -0.58 25.62 -6.85
C GLN A 70 -0.19 24.15 -6.66
N ALA A 71 0.98 23.90 -6.06
CA ALA A 71 1.44 22.55 -5.75
C ALA A 71 0.43 21.82 -4.84
N LEU A 72 -0.08 22.48 -3.80
CA LEU A 72 -1.09 21.92 -2.90
C LEU A 72 -2.39 21.58 -3.64
N PHE A 73 -2.88 22.48 -4.49
CA PHE A 73 -4.09 22.26 -5.28
C PHE A 73 -3.91 21.12 -6.28
N THR A 74 -2.77 21.05 -6.97
CA THR A 74 -2.46 19.97 -7.93
C THR A 74 -2.38 18.61 -7.24
N ILE A 75 -1.76 18.53 -6.06
CA ILE A 75 -1.71 17.29 -5.25
C ILE A 75 -3.12 16.89 -4.83
N LEU A 76 -3.93 17.83 -4.32
CA LEU A 76 -5.30 17.57 -3.91
C LEU A 76 -6.16 17.07 -5.07
N LEU A 77 -6.06 17.71 -6.23
CA LEU A 77 -6.77 17.32 -7.44
C LEU A 77 -6.37 15.91 -7.88
N GLY A 78 -5.07 15.61 -7.91
CA GLY A 78 -4.56 14.29 -8.28
C GLY A 78 -5.09 13.19 -7.35
N ASN A 79 -5.03 13.40 -6.03
CA ASN A 79 -5.57 12.45 -5.05
C ASN A 79 -7.09 12.29 -5.18
N THR A 80 -7.83 13.35 -5.48
CA THR A 80 -9.27 13.30 -5.70
C THR A 80 -9.64 12.48 -6.94
N ILE A 81 -8.86 12.60 -8.02
CA ILE A 81 -9.07 11.79 -9.24
C ILE A 81 -8.81 10.31 -8.94
N VAL A 82 -7.74 10.01 -8.21
CA VAL A 82 -7.37 8.63 -7.83
C VAL A 82 -8.34 8.02 -6.80
N LEU A 83 -9.07 8.84 -6.04
CA LEU A 83 -10.08 8.36 -5.09
C LEU A 83 -11.18 7.54 -5.79
N ALA A 84 -11.63 7.95 -6.97
CA ALA A 84 -12.70 7.25 -7.70
C ALA A 84 -12.39 5.77 -8.00
N PRO A 85 -11.26 5.41 -8.66
CA PRO A 85 -10.92 4.01 -8.87
C PRO A 85 -10.61 3.25 -7.57
N ILE A 86 -10.07 3.92 -6.53
CA ILE A 86 -9.85 3.29 -5.22
C ILE A 86 -11.17 2.84 -4.60
N LEU A 87 -12.21 3.71 -4.62
CA LEU A 87 -13.51 3.37 -4.07
C LEU A 87 -14.19 2.23 -4.83
N LEU A 88 -14.08 2.22 -6.17
CA LEU A 88 -14.59 1.14 -7.01
C LEU A 88 -13.90 -0.20 -6.70
N ASN A 89 -12.58 -0.20 -6.57
CA ASN A 89 -11.81 -1.40 -6.22
C ASN A 89 -12.05 -1.88 -4.78
N SER A 90 -12.46 -0.99 -3.87
CA SER A 90 -12.72 -1.32 -2.47
C SER A 90 -14.06 -2.03 -2.26
N HIS A 91 -15.02 -1.85 -3.17
CA HIS A 91 -16.38 -2.37 -3.02
C HIS A 91 -16.48 -3.92 -2.94
N PRO A 92 -15.80 -4.70 -3.80
CA PRO A 92 -15.83 -6.17 -3.70
C PRO A 92 -15.19 -6.68 -2.40
N GLY A 93 -14.12 -6.03 -1.93
CA GLY A 93 -13.44 -6.39 -0.69
C GLY A 93 -14.34 -6.19 0.53
N THR A 94 -15.06 -5.07 0.62
CA THR A 94 -15.97 -4.79 1.75
C THR A 94 -17.25 -5.62 1.70
N LYS A 95 -17.80 -5.86 0.51
CA LYS A 95 -19.04 -6.64 0.34
C LYS A 95 -18.84 -8.14 0.63
N TYR A 96 -17.80 -8.75 0.06
CA TYR A 96 -17.57 -10.20 0.13
C TYR A 96 -16.49 -10.61 1.14
N GLY A 97 -15.70 -9.67 1.66
CA GLY A 97 -14.59 -9.98 2.58
C GLY A 97 -13.46 -10.79 1.94
N ILE A 98 -13.33 -10.72 0.61
CA ILE A 98 -12.32 -11.46 -0.16
C ILE A 98 -11.07 -10.61 -0.38
N PRO A 99 -9.88 -11.21 -0.36
CA PRO A 99 -8.65 -10.50 -0.67
C PRO A 99 -8.49 -10.28 -2.19
N PHE A 100 -7.70 -9.26 -2.56
CA PHE A 100 -7.49 -8.87 -3.96
C PHE A 100 -7.08 -10.02 -4.90
N PRO A 101 -6.15 -10.94 -4.54
CA PRO A 101 -5.78 -12.07 -5.40
C PRO A 101 -6.97 -13.00 -5.70
N VAL A 102 -7.90 -13.16 -4.75
CA VAL A 102 -9.11 -13.97 -4.95
C VAL A 102 -10.10 -13.25 -5.87
N PHE A 103 -10.24 -11.93 -5.72
CA PHE A 103 -11.05 -11.13 -6.64
C PHE A 103 -10.51 -11.16 -8.07
N ALA A 104 -9.19 -11.09 -8.25
CA ALA A 104 -8.56 -11.15 -9.56
C ALA A 104 -8.81 -12.48 -10.31
N ARG A 105 -9.08 -13.58 -9.59
CA ARG A 105 -9.45 -14.87 -10.20
C ARG A 105 -10.77 -14.81 -10.97
N ALA A 106 -11.68 -13.90 -10.60
CA ALA A 106 -12.95 -13.74 -11.31
C ALA A 106 -12.75 -13.18 -12.73
N SER A 107 -11.71 -12.36 -12.95
CA SER A 107 -11.43 -11.74 -14.26
C SER A 107 -10.38 -12.48 -15.07
N TYR A 108 -9.33 -13.00 -14.43
CA TYR A 108 -8.17 -13.61 -15.11
C TYR A 108 -8.10 -15.14 -14.96
N GLY A 109 -9.04 -15.75 -14.26
CA GLY A 109 -8.99 -17.17 -13.92
C GLY A 109 -7.98 -17.49 -12.81
N THR A 110 -7.89 -18.76 -12.43
CA THR A 110 -7.07 -19.23 -11.31
C THR A 110 -5.57 -19.02 -11.56
N LEU A 111 -5.07 -19.50 -12.70
CA LEU A 111 -3.67 -19.36 -13.11
C LEU A 111 -3.33 -17.92 -13.54
N GLY A 112 -4.23 -17.27 -14.28
CA GLY A 112 -3.99 -15.91 -14.80
C GLY A 112 -3.97 -14.84 -13.71
N SER A 113 -4.64 -15.06 -12.57
CA SER A 113 -4.62 -14.14 -11.42
C SER A 113 -3.23 -13.95 -10.78
N ASN A 114 -2.30 -14.88 -11.00
CA ASN A 114 -0.94 -14.79 -10.46
C ASN A 114 -0.14 -13.66 -11.13
N LEU A 115 -0.41 -13.35 -12.41
CA LEU A 115 0.29 -12.28 -13.11
C LEU A 115 0.03 -10.89 -12.49
N PRO A 116 -1.22 -10.41 -12.33
CA PRO A 116 -1.48 -9.13 -11.68
C PRO A 116 -1.06 -9.11 -10.20
N ALA A 117 -1.14 -10.26 -9.51
CA ALA A 117 -0.63 -10.37 -8.14
C ALA A 117 0.89 -10.16 -8.09
N LEU A 118 1.65 -10.76 -9.01
CA LEU A 118 3.10 -10.61 -9.09
C LEU A 118 3.50 -9.20 -9.51
N MET A 119 2.84 -8.62 -10.50
CA MET A 119 3.09 -7.23 -10.92
C MET A 119 2.92 -6.27 -9.74
N ARG A 120 1.86 -6.46 -8.94
CA ARG A 120 1.62 -5.68 -7.72
C ARG A 120 2.70 -5.93 -6.67
N ALA A 121 3.17 -7.16 -6.51
CA ALA A 121 4.24 -7.50 -5.58
C ALA A 121 5.56 -6.80 -5.94
N ILE A 122 5.93 -6.75 -7.23
CA ILE A 122 7.14 -6.07 -7.70
C ILE A 122 7.09 -4.57 -7.36
N VAL A 123 5.96 -3.92 -7.63
CA VAL A 123 5.77 -2.50 -7.27
C VAL A 123 5.86 -2.29 -5.76
N ALA A 124 5.28 -3.19 -4.97
CA ALA A 124 5.37 -3.15 -3.51
C ALA A 124 6.81 -3.30 -3.01
N CYS A 125 7.61 -4.18 -3.62
CA CYS A 125 9.04 -4.33 -3.31
C CYS A 125 9.82 -3.06 -3.63
N GLY A 126 9.55 -2.40 -4.76
CA GLY A 126 10.17 -1.12 -5.11
C GLY A 126 9.83 -0.04 -4.07
N TRP A 127 8.56 0.05 -3.67
CA TRP A 127 8.12 0.98 -2.62
C TRP A 127 8.78 0.67 -1.27
N PHE A 128 8.83 -0.60 -0.89
CA PHE A 128 9.51 -1.02 0.34
C PHE A 128 11.00 -0.62 0.33
N GLY A 129 11.68 -0.78 -0.81
CA GLY A 129 13.08 -0.36 -0.98
C GLY A 129 13.28 1.13 -0.76
N ILE A 130 12.45 1.99 -1.37
CA ILE A 130 12.54 3.45 -1.22
C ILE A 130 12.33 3.86 0.25
N GLN A 131 11.31 3.34 0.91
CA GLN A 131 11.03 3.70 2.32
C GLN A 131 12.13 3.19 3.25
N THR A 132 12.66 1.99 3.01
CA THR A 132 13.78 1.44 3.77
C THR A 132 15.05 2.25 3.59
N TRP A 133 15.32 2.72 2.37
CA TRP A 133 16.47 3.59 2.09
C TRP A 133 16.34 4.93 2.82
N ILE A 134 15.19 5.60 2.73
CA ILE A 134 14.96 6.87 3.45
C ILE A 134 15.10 6.67 4.96
N GLY A 135 14.51 5.61 5.52
CA GLY A 135 14.63 5.29 6.94
C GLY A 135 16.07 4.98 7.36
N GLY A 136 16.78 4.19 6.56
CA GLY A 136 18.19 3.87 6.77
C GLY A 136 19.09 5.11 6.73
N PHE A 137 18.84 6.01 5.77
CA PHE A 137 19.55 7.29 5.67
C PHE A 137 19.31 8.17 6.90
N ALA A 138 18.07 8.26 7.38
CA ALA A 138 17.76 9.00 8.60
C ALA A 138 18.49 8.43 9.82
N VAL A 139 18.53 7.10 9.97
CA VAL A 139 19.29 6.43 11.04
C VAL A 139 20.79 6.70 10.91
N PHE A 140 21.35 6.62 9.69
CA PHE A 140 22.74 6.92 9.43
C PHE A 140 23.10 8.36 9.83
N GLN A 141 22.27 9.34 9.46
CA GLN A 141 22.47 10.75 9.85
C GLN A 141 22.42 10.92 11.37
N MET A 142 21.50 10.25 12.07
CA MET A 142 21.47 10.27 13.53
C MET A 142 22.77 9.72 14.11
N VAL A 143 23.19 8.52 13.70
CA VAL A 143 24.41 7.88 14.22
C VAL A 143 25.66 8.71 13.92
N LYS A 144 25.73 9.35 12.75
CA LYS A 144 26.82 10.27 12.39
C LYS A 144 26.99 11.43 13.37
N VAL A 145 25.90 11.93 13.95
CA VAL A 145 25.95 12.98 14.98
C VAL A 145 26.52 12.46 16.31
N TRP A 146 26.15 11.24 16.70
CA TRP A 146 26.64 10.62 17.95
C TRP A 146 28.07 10.08 17.85
N VAL A 147 28.45 9.58 16.67
CA VAL A 147 29.78 9.00 16.39
C VAL A 147 30.30 9.59 15.07
N PRO A 148 31.02 10.72 15.12
CA PRO A 148 31.51 11.41 13.92
C PRO A 148 32.44 10.55 13.05
N GLY A 149 33.12 9.56 13.64
CA GLY A 149 34.00 8.62 12.93
C GLY A 149 33.28 7.69 11.93
N ILE A 150 31.94 7.63 11.95
CA ILE A 150 31.18 6.91 10.93
C ILE A 150 31.18 7.65 9.59
N ALA A 151 31.39 8.97 9.60
CA ALA A 151 31.48 9.77 8.37
C ALA A 151 32.75 9.47 7.55
N THR A 152 33.75 8.82 8.15
CA THR A 152 35.01 8.46 7.49
C THR A 152 35.01 7.02 6.98
N LEU A 153 33.90 6.28 7.13
CA LEU A 153 33.76 4.96 6.52
C LEU A 153 33.77 5.10 5.00
N PRO A 154 34.45 4.19 4.28
CA PRO A 154 34.44 4.19 2.83
C PRO A 154 33.01 3.99 2.32
N ALA A 155 32.67 4.71 1.25
CA ALA A 155 31.37 4.64 0.60
C ALA A 155 31.01 3.17 0.28
N ALA A 156 29.87 2.71 0.78
CA ALA A 156 29.39 1.36 0.52
C ALA A 156 28.88 1.19 -0.92
N PHE A 157 28.51 2.29 -1.58
CA PHE A 157 27.98 2.29 -2.95
C PHE A 157 28.81 3.20 -3.86
N PRO A 158 28.91 2.89 -5.16
CA PRO A 158 29.55 3.78 -6.12
C PRO A 158 28.83 5.13 -6.20
N ALA A 159 29.57 6.23 -6.30
CA ALA A 159 29.02 7.58 -6.47
C ALA A 159 28.10 7.72 -7.68
N SER A 160 28.25 6.86 -8.70
CA SER A 160 27.39 6.82 -9.89
C SER A 160 25.93 6.45 -9.60
N TRP A 161 25.63 5.92 -8.41
CA TRP A 161 24.27 5.55 -8.02
C TRP A 161 23.50 6.72 -7.37
N GLY A 162 24.16 7.83 -7.04
CA GLY A 162 23.51 9.04 -6.52
C GLY A 162 22.77 8.83 -5.18
N LEU A 163 23.21 7.86 -4.37
CA LEU A 163 22.60 7.47 -3.10
C LEU A 163 23.26 8.16 -1.87
N GLU A 164 24.15 9.13 -2.11
CA GLU A 164 24.84 9.93 -1.07
C GLU A 164 24.36 11.38 -1.03
#